data_AF-A0A1L9BSJ6-F1
#
_entry.id   AF-A0A1L9BSJ6-F1
#
_cell.length_a   1.000
_cell.length_b   1.000
_cell.length_c   1.000
_cell.angle_alpha   90.00
_cell.angle_beta   90.00
_cell.angle_gamma   90.00
#
_symmetry.space_group_name_H-M   'P 1'
#
loop_
_entity.id
_entity.type
_entity.pdbx_description
1 polymer ?
#
loop_
_entity_poly.entity_id
_entity_poly.type
_entity_poly.pdbx_seq_one_letter_code
_entity_poly.pdbx_strand_id
1 'polypeptide(L)'
;MDAVEQTCLPGMPGQRLARGTGRMLRSLDHAVLTEFVPARGLRVDLISLGPKGELWIVECKSSRADFQSDRKWQGYLEWCDRYFWAVDGDFPIDLLPQDTGLIMADAYGADIVRMAPETRLASARRTKVQRDFARAAALRLQGLCDPEGLSAGAF
;
A
#
# COMPACT_ATOMS: atom_id res chain seq x y z
N MET A 1 -33.25 10.66 -15.62
CA MET A 1 -32.41 11.34 -14.62
C MET A 1 -31.77 10.24 -13.82
N ASP A 2 -30.66 9.74 -14.33
CA ASP A 2 -29.94 8.63 -13.70
C ASP A 2 -29.30 9.16 -12.43
N ALA A 3 -29.59 8.49 -11.32
CA ALA A 3 -28.95 8.78 -10.05
C ALA A 3 -27.44 8.64 -10.27
N VAL A 4 -26.72 9.76 -10.13
CA VAL A 4 -25.27 9.76 -10.06
C VAL A 4 -24.91 8.74 -8.99
N GLU A 5 -24.31 7.65 -9.40
CA GLU A 5 -23.88 6.55 -8.53
C GLU A 5 -22.97 7.15 -7.46
N GLN A 6 -23.55 7.37 -6.28
CA GLN A 6 -22.89 8.06 -5.19
C GLN A 6 -21.76 7.14 -4.76
N THR A 7 -20.52 7.42 -5.20
CA THR A 7 -19.37 6.60 -4.87
C THR A 7 -19.23 6.60 -3.35
N CYS A 8 -19.66 5.51 -2.71
CA CYS A 8 -19.54 5.36 -1.28
C CYS A 8 -18.03 5.32 -0.95
N LEU A 9 -17.58 6.23 -0.09
CA LEU A 9 -16.20 6.21 0.36
C LEU A 9 -15.95 4.90 1.13
N PRO A 10 -14.71 4.37 1.13
CA PRO A 10 -14.36 3.24 1.96
C PRO A 10 -14.79 3.46 3.42
N GLY A 11 -15.33 2.42 4.04
CA GLY A 11 -15.89 2.52 5.40
C GLY A 11 -14.82 2.77 6.46
N MET A 12 -13.62 2.20 6.29
CA MET A 12 -12.53 2.32 7.25
C MET A 12 -11.59 3.50 6.93
N PRO A 13 -11.15 4.29 7.93
CA PRO A 13 -10.23 5.40 7.72
C PRO A 13 -8.92 5.02 6.99
N GLY A 14 -8.26 3.93 7.38
CA GLY A 14 -7.05 3.45 6.71
C GLY A 14 -7.26 3.13 5.23
N GLN A 15 -8.42 2.58 4.85
CA GLN A 15 -8.76 2.30 3.45
C GLN A 15 -8.96 3.59 2.63
N ARG A 16 -9.39 4.69 3.27
CA ARG A 16 -9.48 6.00 2.61
C ARG A 16 -8.09 6.53 2.30
N LEU A 17 -7.17 6.48 3.27
CA LEU A 17 -5.76 6.85 3.06
C LEU A 17 -5.12 6.01 1.95
N ALA A 18 -5.36 4.70 1.96
CA ALA A 18 -4.87 3.78 0.93
C ALA A 18 -5.41 4.15 -0.46
N ARG A 19 -6.67 4.60 -0.55
CA ARG A 19 -7.27 5.06 -1.82
C ARG A 19 -6.58 6.32 -2.36
N GLY A 20 -6.42 7.37 -1.55
CA GLY A 20 -5.74 8.60 -1.98
C GLY A 20 -4.28 8.34 -2.33
N THR A 21 -3.60 7.57 -1.49
CA THR A 21 -2.21 7.15 -1.72
C THR A 21 -2.06 6.34 -3.00
N GLY A 22 -2.95 5.38 -3.26
CA GLY A 22 -2.94 4.59 -4.49
C GLY A 22 -3.12 5.43 -5.75
N ARG A 23 -3.93 6.50 -5.70
CA ARG A 23 -4.09 7.45 -6.81
C ARG A 23 -2.80 8.24 -7.08
N MET A 24 -2.16 8.75 -6.03
CA MET A 24 -0.89 9.44 -6.14
C MET A 24 0.21 8.51 -6.69
N LEU A 25 0.33 7.29 -6.17
CA LEU A 25 1.28 6.30 -6.68
C LEU A 25 1.03 6.00 -8.17
N ARG A 26 -0.23 5.86 -8.59
CA ARG A 26 -0.54 5.67 -10.01
C ARG A 26 -0.11 6.86 -10.87
N SER A 27 -0.21 8.09 -10.36
CA SER A 27 0.26 9.30 -11.05
C SER A 27 1.78 9.33 -11.26
N LEU A 28 2.52 8.56 -10.45
CA LEU A 28 3.97 8.34 -10.57
C LEU A 28 4.33 7.13 -11.44
N ASP A 29 3.35 6.56 -12.16
CA ASP A 29 3.45 5.35 -12.97
C ASP A 29 3.72 4.05 -12.19
N HIS A 30 3.33 4.00 -10.92
CA HIS A 30 3.35 2.75 -10.17
C HIS A 30 2.06 1.95 -10.39
N ALA A 31 2.18 0.62 -10.46
CA ALA A 31 1.08 -0.31 -10.24
C ALA A 31 0.92 -0.55 -8.73
N VAL A 32 -0.31 -0.70 -8.23
CA VAL A 32 -0.59 -0.72 -6.79
C VAL A 32 -1.48 -1.91 -6.40
N LEU A 33 -1.14 -2.58 -5.31
CA LEU A 33 -2.00 -3.55 -4.63
C LEU A 33 -2.18 -3.16 -3.16
N THR A 34 -3.42 -3.26 -2.67
CA THR A 34 -3.75 -3.13 -1.24
C THR A 34 -3.56 -4.46 -0.52
N GLU A 35 -3.42 -4.48 0.81
CA GLU A 35 -3.50 -5.71 1.62
C GLU A 35 -2.60 -6.86 1.10
N PHE A 36 -1.33 -6.58 0.83
CA PHE A 36 -0.40 -7.53 0.21
C PHE A 36 0.41 -8.29 1.26
N VAL A 37 0.69 -9.58 1.02
CA VAL A 37 1.44 -10.46 1.93
C VAL A 37 2.83 -10.71 1.33
N PRO A 38 3.87 -9.95 1.70
CA PRO A 38 5.22 -10.14 1.15
C PRO A 38 5.89 -11.42 1.67
N ALA A 39 5.51 -11.85 2.88
CA ALA A 39 5.96 -13.07 3.52
C ALA A 39 4.91 -13.57 4.52
N ARG A 40 5.02 -14.85 4.89
CA ARG A 40 4.11 -15.45 5.87
C ARG A 40 4.13 -14.67 7.19
N GLY A 41 2.95 -14.28 7.67
CA GLY A 41 2.79 -13.53 8.91
C GLY A 41 2.99 -12.01 8.78
N LEU A 42 3.22 -11.50 7.57
CA LEU A 42 3.26 -10.07 7.27
C LEU A 42 2.11 -9.70 6.34
N ARG A 43 1.58 -8.50 6.50
CA ARG A 43 0.64 -7.89 5.56
C ARG A 43 0.88 -6.39 5.54
N VAL A 44 0.97 -5.82 4.36
CA VAL A 44 1.15 -4.38 4.17
C VAL A 44 -0.11 -3.76 3.59
N ASP A 45 -0.41 -2.53 3.98
CA ASP A 45 -1.61 -1.82 3.54
C ASP A 45 -1.56 -1.55 2.04
N LEU A 46 -0.39 -1.13 1.54
CA LEU A 46 -0.09 -0.95 0.13
C LEU A 46 1.29 -1.46 -0.21
N ILE A 47 1.39 -2.14 -1.36
CA ILE A 47 2.65 -2.33 -2.08
C ILE A 47 2.48 -1.77 -3.50
N SER A 48 3.54 -1.17 -4.02
CA SER A 48 3.56 -0.66 -5.38
C SER A 48 4.78 -1.13 -6.16
N LEU A 49 4.61 -1.26 -7.46
CA LEU A 49 5.63 -1.64 -8.43
C LEU A 49 5.84 -0.50 -9.43
N GLY A 50 7.00 0.13 -9.38
CA GLY A 50 7.42 1.19 -10.31
C GLY A 50 7.85 0.65 -11.68
N PRO A 51 7.97 1.53 -12.69
CA PRO A 51 8.23 1.14 -14.08
C PRO A 51 9.64 0.54 -14.30
N LYS A 52 10.59 0.73 -13.39
CA LYS A 52 11.92 0.09 -13.43
C LYS A 52 12.03 -1.07 -12.45
N GLY A 53 10.91 -1.51 -11.89
CA GLY A 53 10.84 -2.63 -10.96
C GLY A 53 11.09 -2.27 -9.50
N GLU A 54 11.05 -0.99 -9.14
CA GLU A 54 11.10 -0.51 -7.75
C GLU A 54 9.89 -1.01 -6.98
N LEU A 55 10.08 -1.46 -5.74
CA LEU A 55 9.02 -1.92 -4.85
C LEU A 55 8.90 -0.96 -3.67
N TRP A 56 7.77 -0.29 -3.52
CA TRP A 56 7.53 0.58 -2.35
C TRP A 56 6.44 -0.03 -1.48
N ILE A 57 6.65 0.03 -0.16
CA ILE A 57 5.63 -0.30 0.84
C ILE A 57 5.11 1.00 1.46
N VAL A 58 3.80 1.09 1.62
CA VAL A 58 3.16 2.20 2.34
C VAL A 58 2.22 1.65 3.39
N GLU A 59 2.42 2.08 4.64
CA GLU A 59 1.55 1.76 5.77
C GLU A 59 0.65 2.96 6.10
N CYS A 60 -0.66 2.75 6.07
CA CYS A 60 -1.68 3.77 6.27
C CYS A 60 -2.07 3.84 7.76
N LYS A 61 -1.63 4.89 8.47
CA LYS A 61 -1.95 5.06 9.89
C LYS A 61 -2.99 6.15 10.07
N SER A 62 -4.20 5.72 10.43
CA SER A 62 -5.36 6.59 10.61
C SER A 62 -5.47 7.21 12.00
N SER A 63 -4.62 6.78 12.95
CA SER A 63 -4.56 7.36 14.29
C SER A 63 -3.25 7.02 14.98
N ARG A 64 -2.93 7.73 16.06
CA ARG A 64 -1.78 7.41 16.92
C ARG A 64 -1.84 5.97 17.47
N ALA A 65 -3.04 5.48 17.80
CA ALA A 65 -3.20 4.11 18.32
C ALA A 65 -2.88 3.06 17.25
N ASP A 66 -3.28 3.33 16.01
CA ASP A 66 -2.97 2.51 14.83
C ASP A 66 -1.45 2.36 14.66
N PHE A 67 -0.73 3.50 14.68
CA PHE A 67 0.74 3.51 14.64
C PHE A 67 1.38 2.77 15.81
N GLN A 68 0.91 2.96 17.04
CA GLN A 68 1.46 2.29 18.22
C GLN A 68 1.24 0.78 18.23
N SER A 69 0.25 0.28 17.49
CA SER A 69 0.02 -1.15 17.34
C SER A 69 1.05 -1.82 16.41
N ASP A 70 1.67 -1.05 15.51
CA ASP A 70 2.62 -1.52 14.52
C ASP A 70 4.06 -1.62 15.07
N ARG A 71 4.22 -2.43 16.10
CA ARG A 71 5.47 -2.56 16.88
C ARG A 71 6.62 -3.23 16.13
N LYS A 72 6.38 -3.72 14.91
CA LYS A 72 7.36 -4.51 14.12
C LYS A 72 7.47 -4.02 12.69
N TRP A 73 7.11 -2.77 12.43
CA TRP A 73 7.15 -2.18 11.08
C TRP A 73 8.53 -2.29 10.41
N GLN A 74 9.62 -2.32 11.18
CA GLN A 74 10.97 -2.53 10.65
C GLN A 74 11.11 -3.88 9.91
N GLY A 75 10.28 -4.87 10.23
CA GLY A 75 10.20 -6.14 9.53
C GLY A 75 9.73 -6.01 8.08
N TYR A 76 9.14 -4.88 7.68
CA TYR A 76 8.75 -4.59 6.29
C TYR A 76 9.92 -4.05 5.44
N LEU A 77 10.97 -3.52 6.06
CA LEU A 77 12.08 -2.86 5.36
C LEU A 77 12.86 -3.83 4.45
N GLU A 78 12.92 -5.11 4.78
CA GLU A 78 13.58 -6.13 3.94
C GLU A 78 12.75 -6.54 2.70
N TRP A 79 11.55 -5.97 2.52
CA TRP A 79 10.59 -6.32 1.47
C TRP A 79 10.26 -5.16 0.52
N CYS A 80 10.93 -4.01 0.65
CA CYS A 80 10.79 -2.87 -0.25
C CYS A 80 12.12 -2.15 -0.49
N ASP A 81 12.17 -1.36 -1.56
CA ASP A 81 13.24 -0.40 -1.81
C ASP A 81 13.04 0.89 -1.03
N ARG A 82 11.78 1.24 -0.76
CA ARG A 82 11.36 2.45 -0.03
C ARG A 82 10.15 2.14 0.82
N TYR A 83 10.15 2.66 2.04
CA TYR A 83 9.09 2.49 3.01
C TYR A 83 8.51 3.84 3.41
N PHE A 84 7.18 3.96 3.36
CA PHE A 84 6.46 5.19 3.70
C PHE A 84 5.38 4.93 4.75
N TRP A 85 5.12 5.95 5.55
CA TRP A 85 3.84 6.11 6.24
C TRP A 85 2.91 6.98 5.39
N ALA A 86 1.64 6.62 5.33
CA ALA A 86 0.56 7.49 4.83
C ALA A 86 -0.37 7.85 5.98
N VAL A 87 -0.60 9.14 6.21
CA VAL A 87 -1.43 9.66 7.30
C VAL A 87 -2.29 10.83 6.83
N ASP A 88 -3.35 11.17 7.56
CA ASP A 88 -4.15 12.37 7.30
C ASP A 88 -3.52 13.64 7.91
N GLY A 89 -4.15 14.79 7.65
CA GLY A 89 -3.71 16.08 8.15
C GLY A 89 -3.80 16.27 9.68
N ASP A 90 -4.55 15.41 10.38
CA ASP A 90 -4.73 15.50 11.83
C ASP A 90 -3.73 14.61 12.60
N PHE A 91 -3.00 13.74 11.89
CA PHE A 91 -2.04 12.84 12.50
C PHE A 91 -0.79 13.60 13.03
N PRO A 92 -0.33 13.31 14.27
CA PRO A 92 0.88 13.93 14.84
C PRO A 92 2.16 13.35 14.20
N ILE A 93 2.58 13.93 13.08
CA ILE A 93 3.70 13.41 12.25
C ILE A 93 5.05 13.35 12.97
N ASP A 94 5.25 14.13 14.04
CA ASP A 94 6.48 14.12 14.85
C ASP A 94 6.70 12.79 15.59
N LEU A 95 5.67 11.93 15.68
CA LEU A 95 5.79 10.58 16.23
C LEU A 95 6.43 9.59 15.24
N LEU A 96 6.46 9.92 13.95
CA LEU A 96 6.93 9.01 12.92
C LEU A 96 8.47 9.03 12.82
N PRO A 97 9.11 7.86 12.62
CA PRO A 97 10.57 7.79 12.45
C PRO A 97 11.07 8.68 11.31
N GLN A 98 12.12 9.48 11.56
CA GLN A 98 12.63 10.44 10.58
C GLN A 98 13.32 9.78 9.36
N ASP A 99 13.80 8.56 9.52
CA ASP A 99 14.45 7.72 8.51
C ASP A 99 13.45 6.95 7.63
N THR A 100 12.18 7.36 7.61
CA THR A 100 11.12 6.79 6.77
C THR A 100 10.49 7.84 5.88
N GLY A 101 9.86 7.42 4.79
CA GLY A 101 9.06 8.32 3.95
C GLY A 101 7.76 8.72 4.63
N LEU A 102 7.22 9.87 4.23
CA LEU A 102 5.95 10.39 4.71
C LEU A 102 5.11 10.87 3.53
N ILE A 103 3.87 10.39 3.52
CA ILE A 103 2.82 10.75 2.59
C ILE A 103 1.68 11.35 3.41
N MET A 104 1.21 12.52 3.01
CA MET A 104 -0.04 13.10 3.51
C MET A 104 -1.14 12.69 2.55
N ALA A 105 -2.21 12.07 3.04
CA ALA A 105 -3.26 11.49 2.20
C ALA A 105 -4.65 11.74 2.78
N ASP A 106 -5.64 11.73 1.90
CA ASP A 106 -7.05 11.60 2.25
C ASP A 106 -7.72 10.56 1.35
N ALA A 107 -9.06 10.54 1.28
CA ALA A 107 -9.76 9.60 0.40
C ALA A 107 -9.55 9.88 -1.10
N TYR A 108 -9.14 11.09 -1.47
CA TYR A 108 -9.21 11.63 -2.82
C TYR A 108 -7.84 11.75 -3.49
N GLY A 109 -6.79 12.02 -2.74
CA GLY A 109 -5.43 12.17 -3.23
C GLY A 109 -4.39 12.04 -2.11
N ALA A 110 -3.13 12.28 -2.46
CA ALA A 110 -2.03 12.29 -1.53
C ALA A 110 -0.81 13.01 -2.11
N ASP A 111 0.11 13.43 -1.24
CA ASP A 111 1.38 14.06 -1.61
C ASP A 111 2.54 13.48 -0.78
N ILE A 112 3.70 13.26 -1.42
CA ILE A 112 4.92 12.86 -0.73
C ILE A 112 5.57 14.09 -0.12
N VAL A 113 5.48 14.23 1.21
CA VAL A 113 6.11 15.35 1.93
C VAL A 113 7.53 15.04 2.38
N ARG A 114 7.86 13.76 2.53
CA ARG A 114 9.22 13.29 2.78
C ARG A 114 9.49 12.03 1.98
N MET A 115 10.46 12.10 1.07
CA MET A 115 10.90 10.93 0.32
C MET A 115 11.61 9.95 1.25
N ALA A 116 11.19 8.68 1.24
CA ALA A 116 11.88 7.63 1.99
C ALA A 116 13.32 7.44 1.49
N PRO A 117 14.29 7.10 2.34
CA PRO A 117 15.59 6.65 1.87
C PRO A 117 15.47 5.39 1.00
N GLU A 118 16.42 5.19 0.09
CA GLU A 118 16.45 4.01 -0.80
C GLU A 118 17.37 2.93 -0.24
N THR A 119 16.81 1.75 0.00
CA THR A 119 17.56 0.55 0.36
C THR A 119 17.20 -0.54 -0.62
N ARG A 120 17.99 -0.68 -1.70
CA ARG A 120 17.64 -1.61 -2.79
C ARG A 120 17.55 -3.05 -2.33
N LEU A 121 16.46 -3.70 -2.70
CA LEU A 121 16.30 -5.14 -2.53
C LEU A 121 17.34 -5.91 -3.33
N ALA A 122 17.90 -6.95 -2.70
CA ALA A 122 18.68 -7.97 -3.38
C ALA A 122 17.88 -8.61 -4.52
N SER A 123 18.54 -8.94 -5.63
CA SER A 123 17.88 -9.39 -6.86
C SER A 123 16.93 -10.58 -6.66
N ALA A 124 17.35 -11.59 -5.89
CA ALA A 124 16.50 -12.75 -5.61
C ALA A 124 15.21 -12.39 -4.84
N ARG A 125 15.31 -11.45 -3.90
CA ARG A 125 14.17 -10.95 -3.13
C ARG A 125 13.21 -10.16 -4.02
N ARG A 126 13.76 -9.26 -4.85
CA ARG A 126 12.99 -8.49 -5.84
C ARG A 126 12.20 -9.40 -6.77
N THR A 127 12.85 -10.40 -7.38
CA THR A 127 12.20 -11.34 -8.29
C THR A 127 11.06 -12.09 -7.60
N LYS A 128 11.27 -12.53 -6.35
CA LYS A 128 10.20 -13.17 -5.57
C LYS A 128 9.01 -12.24 -5.36
N VAL A 129 9.25 -11.02 -4.84
CA VAL A 129 8.16 -10.09 -4.51
C VAL A 129 7.42 -9.65 -5.77
N GLN A 130 8.11 -9.38 -6.88
CA GLN A 130 7.48 -9.02 -8.16
C GLN A 130 6.60 -10.15 -8.72
N ARG A 131 7.07 -11.41 -8.66
CA ARG A 131 6.26 -12.57 -9.08
C ARG A 131 5.02 -12.72 -8.20
N ASP A 132 5.18 -12.59 -6.89
CA ASP A 132 4.08 -12.74 -5.95
C ASP A 132 3.06 -11.58 -6.11
N PHE A 133 3.54 -10.35 -6.36
CA PHE A 133 2.72 -9.18 -6.75
C PHE A 133 1.93 -9.46 -8.03
N ALA A 134 2.59 -9.91 -9.10
CA ALA A 134 1.94 -10.19 -10.38
C ALA A 134 0.85 -11.27 -10.25
N ARG A 135 1.14 -12.35 -9.51
CA ARG A 135 0.16 -13.41 -9.24
C ARG A 135 -1.03 -12.90 -8.42
N ALA A 136 -0.79 -12.11 -7.36
CA ALA A 136 -1.85 -11.53 -6.55
C ALA A 136 -2.74 -10.58 -7.36
N ALA A 137 -2.14 -9.74 -8.23
CA ALA A 137 -2.88 -8.85 -9.12
C ALA A 137 -3.76 -9.63 -10.10
N ALA A 138 -3.21 -10.65 -10.77
CA ALA A 138 -3.96 -11.48 -11.72
C ALA A 138 -5.13 -12.23 -11.06
N LEU A 139 -4.91 -12.81 -9.87
CA LEU A 139 -5.97 -13.51 -9.12
C LEU A 139 -7.08 -12.57 -8.68
N ARG A 140 -6.75 -11.36 -8.22
CA ARG A 140 -7.74 -10.35 -7.84
C ARG A 140 -8.52 -9.85 -9.05
N LEU A 141 -7.84 -9.61 -10.17
CA LEU A 141 -8.50 -9.23 -11.42
C LEU A 141 -9.46 -10.33 -11.88
N GLN A 142 -9.05 -11.61 -11.83
CA GLN A 142 -9.94 -12.71 -12.16
C GLN A 142 -11.16 -12.76 -11.23
N GLY A 143 -10.97 -12.57 -9.92
CA GLY A 143 -12.09 -12.50 -8.97
C GLY A 143 -13.06 -11.35 -9.22
N LEU A 144 -12.60 -10.23 -9.81
CA LEU A 144 -13.46 -9.13 -10.24
C LEU A 144 -14.16 -9.44 -11.57
N CYS A 145 -13.46 -10.06 -12.52
CA CYS A 145 -13.99 -10.40 -13.84
C CYS A 145 -14.98 -11.58 -13.80
N ASP A 146 -14.74 -12.53 -12.90
CA ASP A 146 -15.52 -13.76 -12.72
C ASP A 146 -15.58 -14.11 -11.23
N PRO A 147 -16.53 -13.52 -10.49
CA PRO A 147 -16.70 -13.77 -9.05
C PRO A 147 -17.03 -15.23 -8.70
N GLU A 148 -17.64 -15.98 -9.62
CA GLU A 148 -18.02 -17.39 -9.42
C GLU A 148 -16.88 -18.37 -9.73
N GLY A 149 -15.92 -17.96 -10.57
CA GLY A 149 -14.76 -18.76 -10.96
C GLY A 149 -13.69 -18.94 -9.86
N LEU A 150 -13.82 -18.24 -8.73
CA LEU A 150 -12.95 -18.45 -7.57
C LEU A 150 -13.45 -19.63 -6.74
N SER A 151 -12.74 -20.77 -6.80
CA SER A 151 -12.97 -21.85 -5.83
C SER A 151 -12.42 -21.44 -4.46
N ALA A 152 -13.18 -21.72 -3.39
CA ALA A 152 -12.92 -21.27 -2.02
C ALA A 152 -11.58 -21.76 -1.39
N GLY A 153 -10.75 -22.51 -2.13
CA GLY A 153 -9.47 -23.05 -1.66
C GLY A 153 -8.22 -22.33 -2.19
N ALA A 154 -8.35 -21.20 -2.88
CA ALA A 154 -7.24 -20.56 -3.60
C ALA A 154 -6.43 -19.50 -2.83
N PHE A 155 -6.69 -19.28 -1.53
CA PHE A 155 -6.04 -18.25 -0.70
C PHE A 155 -5.41 -18.81 0.57
#